data_AF-A0AA91YY66-F1
#
_entry.id   AF-A0AA91YY66-F1
#
_cell.length_a   1.000
_cell.length_b   1.000
_cell.length_c   1.000
_cell.angle_alpha   90.00
_cell.angle_beta   90.00
_cell.angle_gamma   90.00
#
_symmetry.space_group_name_H-M   'P 1'
#
loop_
_entity.id
_entity.type
_entity.pdbx_description
1 polymer ?
#
loop_
_entity_poly.entity_id
_entity_poly.type
_entity_poly.pdbx_seq_one_letter_code
_entity_poly.pdbx_strand_id
1 'polypeptide(L)'
;MMIYVANPLYDAVFKYMMEDERRVNNRLEKILSVFDQSQIYPDDQRMLELDENKYADDAEMAHILHRLQSAAANPDIRNRMNAEDEFFQALEDRDTVIMQKDATIMTQKKKLEEKDASLRAAVLALSKSGMNAEMIAKTLNIPHPTFASVF
;
A
#
# COMPACT_ATOMS: atom_id res chain seq x y z
N MET A 1 8.39 40.21 -3.67
CA MET A 1 7.53 39.64 -2.60
C MET A 1 7.52 38.13 -2.81
N MET A 2 7.89 37.35 -1.81
CA MET A 2 7.90 35.88 -1.88
C MET A 2 6.57 35.35 -1.34
N ILE A 3 5.98 34.38 -2.05
CA ILE A 3 4.71 33.74 -1.66
C ILE A 3 4.99 32.25 -1.49
N TYR A 4 4.45 31.68 -0.41
CA TYR A 4 4.47 30.26 -0.13
C TYR A 4 3.11 29.68 -0.52
N VAL A 5 3.13 28.66 -1.38
CA VAL A 5 1.93 27.94 -1.85
C VAL A 5 1.99 26.49 -1.38
N ALA A 6 0.82 25.89 -1.19
CA ALA A 6 0.73 24.47 -0.86
C ALA A 6 1.16 23.60 -2.05
N ASN A 7 1.79 22.46 -1.78
CA ASN A 7 2.27 21.55 -2.82
C ASN A 7 1.11 20.64 -3.31
N PRO A 8 0.76 20.63 -4.61
CA PRO A 8 -0.35 19.84 -5.14
C PRO A 8 -0.09 18.33 -5.21
N LEU A 9 1.12 17.85 -4.86
CA LEU A 9 1.39 16.42 -4.72
C LEU A 9 0.67 15.78 -3.50
N TYR A 10 0.12 16.58 -2.60
CA TYR A 10 -0.68 16.10 -1.48
C TYR A 10 -2.16 16.02 -1.86
N ASP A 11 -2.78 14.86 -1.62
CA ASP A 11 -4.16 14.55 -2.00
C ASP A 11 -5.19 15.59 -1.51
N ALA A 12 -5.06 16.05 -0.25
CA ALA A 12 -5.94 17.09 0.29
C ALA A 12 -5.78 18.46 -0.40
N VAL A 13 -4.56 18.79 -0.85
CA VAL A 13 -4.28 20.04 -1.58
C VAL A 13 -4.80 19.94 -3.01
N PHE A 14 -4.61 18.78 -3.65
CA PHE A 14 -5.15 18.47 -4.97
C PHE A 14 -6.68 18.53 -4.97
N LYS A 15 -7.33 17.88 -3.99
CA LYS A 15 -8.79 17.90 -3.82
C LYS A 15 -9.32 19.32 -3.58
N TYR A 16 -8.67 20.10 -2.71
CA TYR A 16 -9.04 21.49 -2.46
C TYR A 16 -8.89 22.38 -3.71
N MET A 17 -7.87 22.13 -4.55
CA MET A 17 -7.73 22.81 -5.84
C MET A 17 -8.85 22.44 -6.83
N MET A 18 -9.37 21.22 -6.77
CA MET A 18 -10.43 20.71 -7.65
C MET A 18 -11.84 21.01 -7.15
N GLU A 19 -12.03 21.31 -5.87
CA GLU A 19 -13.34 21.58 -5.25
C GLU A 19 -13.95 22.96 -5.64
N ASP A 20 -13.15 23.85 -6.24
CA ASP A 20 -13.59 25.20 -6.61
C ASP A 20 -14.18 25.24 -8.03
N GLU A 21 -15.40 24.71 -8.20
CA GLU A 21 -16.18 24.66 -9.46
C GLU A 21 -16.41 26.04 -10.12
N ARG A 22 -16.00 27.15 -9.48
CA ARG A 22 -16.40 28.50 -9.90
C ARG A 22 -15.37 29.26 -10.73
N ARG A 23 -14.17 28.71 -11.01
CA ARG A 23 -13.14 29.51 -11.70
C ARG A 23 -12.24 28.84 -12.73
N VAL A 24 -12.43 27.58 -13.11
CA VAL A 24 -11.50 26.93 -14.05
C VAL A 24 -12.24 26.23 -15.19
N ASN A 25 -12.89 27.03 -16.04
CA ASN A 25 -13.11 26.69 -17.47
C ASN A 25 -11.76 26.58 -18.21
N ASN A 26 -10.86 25.70 -17.77
CA ASN A 26 -9.56 25.51 -18.37
C ASN A 26 -9.44 24.08 -18.85
N ARG A 27 -8.81 23.94 -20.01
CA ARG A 27 -8.58 22.69 -20.75
C ARG A 27 -8.12 21.51 -19.89
N LEU A 28 -7.41 21.77 -18.79
CA LEU A 28 -6.97 20.75 -17.85
C LEU A 28 -8.14 19.98 -17.21
N GLU A 29 -9.20 20.64 -16.76
CA GLU A 29 -10.35 19.95 -16.15
C GLU A 29 -11.10 19.11 -17.18
N LYS A 30 -11.23 19.60 -18.42
CA LYS A 30 -11.79 18.81 -19.54
C LYS A 30 -10.95 17.56 -19.87
N ILE A 31 -9.62 17.66 -19.77
CA ILE A 31 -8.75 16.49 -19.93
C ILE A 31 -8.93 15.54 -18.75
N LEU A 32 -8.99 16.06 -17.53
CA LEU A 32 -9.14 15.25 -16.32
C LEU A 32 -10.50 14.56 -16.23
N SER A 33 -11.58 15.17 -16.75
CA SER A 33 -12.91 14.55 -16.77
C SER A 33 -13.00 13.32 -17.67
N VAL A 34 -12.06 13.13 -18.61
CA VAL A 34 -11.94 11.88 -19.40
C VAL A 34 -11.43 10.72 -18.55
N PHE A 35 -10.75 11.00 -17.43
CA PHE A 35 -10.17 10.01 -16.52
C PHE A 35 -11.02 9.80 -15.25
N ASP A 36 -12.28 10.25 -15.25
CA ASP A 36 -13.19 10.03 -14.13
C ASP A 36 -13.58 8.55 -14.00
N GLN A 37 -13.08 7.91 -12.95
CA GLN A 37 -13.33 6.50 -12.65
C GLN A 37 -14.79 6.22 -12.27
N SER A 38 -15.62 7.23 -12.03
CA SER A 38 -17.07 7.04 -11.85
C SER A 38 -17.76 6.55 -13.13
N GLN A 39 -17.15 6.74 -14.29
CA GLN A 39 -17.68 6.37 -15.61
C GLN A 39 -17.17 5.01 -16.09
N ILE A 40 -16.60 4.19 -15.21
CA ILE A 40 -16.15 2.84 -15.57
C ILE A 40 -17.32 2.01 -16.13
N TYR A 41 -17.07 1.37 -17.27
CA TYR A 41 -18.03 0.49 -17.90
C TYR A 41 -18.28 -0.73 -17.01
N PRO A 42 -19.55 -1.06 -16.68
CA PRO A 42 -19.86 -2.08 -15.68
C PRO A 42 -19.27 -3.48 -15.94
N ASP A 43 -19.15 -3.85 -17.22
CA ASP A 43 -18.70 -5.19 -17.62
C ASP A 43 -17.18 -5.28 -17.83
N ASP A 44 -16.47 -4.15 -17.91
CA ASP A 44 -15.02 -4.10 -18.10
C ASP A 44 -14.42 -2.88 -17.40
N GLN A 45 -13.73 -3.12 -16.28
CA GLN A 45 -13.11 -2.07 -15.44
C GLN A 45 -12.04 -1.25 -16.17
N ARG A 46 -11.58 -1.73 -17.33
CA ARG A 46 -10.54 -1.09 -18.16
C ARG A 46 -11.13 -0.09 -19.16
N MET A 47 -12.46 -0.03 -19.26
CA MET A 47 -13.20 0.78 -20.22
C MET A 47 -13.98 1.87 -19.50
N LEU A 48 -14.06 3.05 -20.13
CA LEU A 48 -14.88 4.17 -19.64
C LEU A 48 -16.01 4.46 -20.62
N GLU A 49 -17.20 4.74 -20.09
CA GLU A 49 -18.35 5.21 -20.85
C GLU A 49 -18.35 6.74 -20.88
N LEU A 50 -18.01 7.33 -22.02
CA LEU A 50 -17.86 8.78 -22.17
C LEU A 50 -18.91 9.32 -23.15
N ASP A 51 -19.55 10.42 -22.77
CA ASP A 51 -20.40 11.20 -23.69
C ASP A 51 -19.54 12.17 -24.51
N GLU A 52 -19.27 11.79 -25.77
CA GLU A 52 -18.47 12.58 -26.70
C GLU A 52 -19.01 14.00 -26.91
N ASN A 53 -20.34 14.20 -26.77
CA ASN A 53 -20.95 15.51 -26.97
C ASN A 53 -20.48 16.55 -25.96
N LYS A 54 -20.03 16.12 -24.77
CA LYS A 54 -19.46 17.02 -23.74
C LYS A 54 -18.14 17.67 -24.16
N TYR A 55 -17.49 17.14 -25.19
CA TYR A 55 -16.16 17.55 -25.66
C TYR A 55 -16.16 18.08 -27.10
N ALA A 56 -17.34 18.15 -27.74
CA ALA A 56 -17.48 18.51 -29.14
C ALA A 56 -17.03 19.95 -29.47
N ASP A 57 -16.91 20.81 -28.46
CA ASP A 57 -16.45 22.19 -28.60
C ASP A 57 -14.91 22.33 -28.65
N ASP A 58 -14.17 21.23 -28.43
CA ASP A 58 -12.72 21.21 -28.37
C ASP A 58 -12.13 20.16 -29.35
N ALA A 59 -11.53 20.64 -30.43
CA ALA A 59 -10.95 19.79 -31.47
C ALA A 59 -9.76 18.94 -30.97
N GLU A 60 -9.01 19.42 -29.97
CA GLU A 60 -7.91 18.65 -29.39
C GLU A 60 -8.44 17.53 -28.50
N MET A 61 -9.54 17.79 -27.76
CA MET A 61 -10.23 16.75 -26.99
C MET A 61 -10.80 15.67 -27.90
N ALA A 62 -11.40 16.04 -29.04
CA ALA A 62 -11.87 15.07 -30.03
C ALA A 62 -10.74 14.13 -30.50
N HIS A 63 -9.54 14.68 -30.72
CA HIS A 63 -8.37 13.87 -31.10
C HIS A 63 -7.91 12.94 -29.96
N ILE A 64 -7.95 13.40 -28.69
CA ILE A 64 -7.64 12.56 -27.52
C ILE A 64 -8.65 11.41 -27.41
N LEU A 65 -9.94 11.69 -27.50
CA LEU A 65 -11.01 10.68 -27.44
C LEU A 65 -10.86 9.66 -28.56
N HIS A 66 -10.58 10.10 -29.79
CA HIS A 66 -10.35 9.19 -30.92
C HIS A 66 -9.13 8.27 -30.70
N ARG A 67 -8.05 8.79 -30.11
CA ARG A 67 -6.88 7.98 -29.74
C ARG A 67 -7.21 6.95 -28.66
N LEU A 68 -8.00 7.32 -27.65
CA LEU A 68 -8.45 6.39 -26.61
C LEU A 68 -9.38 5.31 -27.17
N GLN A 69 -10.33 5.68 -28.01
CA GLN A 69 -11.21 4.74 -28.72
C GLN A 69 -10.41 3.78 -29.62
N SER A 70 -9.41 4.29 -30.33
CA SER A 70 -8.51 3.47 -31.15
C SER A 70 -7.67 2.51 -30.31
N ALA A 71 -7.20 2.95 -29.13
CA ALA A 71 -6.48 2.11 -28.18
C ALA A 71 -7.37 0.99 -27.63
N ALA A 72 -8.62 1.29 -27.29
CA ALA A 72 -9.60 0.30 -26.86
C ALA A 72 -9.92 -0.75 -27.95
N ALA A 73 -9.95 -0.33 -29.23
CA ALA A 73 -10.13 -1.23 -30.36
C ALA A 73 -8.86 -1.99 -30.77
N ASN A 74 -7.69 -1.64 -30.23
CA ASN A 74 -6.40 -2.23 -30.60
C ASN A 74 -6.09 -3.48 -29.75
N PRO A 75 -6.01 -4.69 -30.35
CA PRO A 75 -5.77 -5.92 -29.60
C PRO A 75 -4.44 -5.96 -28.85
N ASP A 76 -3.37 -5.37 -29.40
CA ASP A 76 -2.06 -5.35 -28.76
C ASP A 76 -2.07 -4.48 -27.50
N ILE A 77 -2.78 -3.35 -27.57
CA ILE A 77 -2.97 -2.47 -26.41
C ILE A 77 -3.83 -3.18 -25.36
N ARG A 78 -4.93 -3.82 -25.76
CA ARG A 78 -5.77 -4.60 -24.84
C ARG A 78 -4.99 -5.72 -24.15
N ASN A 79 -4.14 -6.45 -24.88
CA ASN A 79 -3.32 -7.51 -24.32
C ASN A 79 -2.29 -6.98 -23.30
N ARG A 80 -1.70 -5.82 -23.59
CA ARG A 80 -0.78 -5.14 -22.64
C ARG A 80 -1.52 -4.68 -21.39
N MET A 81 -2.70 -4.08 -21.54
CA MET A 81 -3.54 -3.72 -20.40
C MET A 81 -3.87 -4.97 -19.56
N ASN A 82 -4.23 -6.09 -20.20
CA ASN A 82 -4.49 -7.36 -19.50
C ASN A 82 -3.31 -7.83 -18.67
N ALA A 83 -2.11 -7.82 -19.25
CA ALA A 83 -0.88 -8.21 -18.55
C ALA A 83 -0.51 -7.24 -17.41
N GLU A 84 -0.81 -5.95 -17.54
CA GLU A 84 -0.57 -4.96 -16.50
C GLU A 84 -1.41 -5.26 -15.25
N ASP A 85 -2.71 -5.51 -15.39
CA ASP A 85 -3.58 -5.86 -14.25
C ASP A 85 -3.14 -7.13 -13.53
N GLU A 86 -2.74 -8.17 -14.29
CA GLU A 86 -2.23 -9.41 -13.69
C GLU A 86 -0.95 -9.16 -12.87
N PHE A 87 -0.08 -8.29 -13.37
CA PHE A 87 1.17 -7.95 -12.68
C PHE A 87 0.92 -7.13 -11.40
N PHE A 88 0.02 -6.14 -11.46
CA PHE A 88 -0.32 -5.32 -10.29
C PHE A 88 -1.05 -6.14 -9.22
N GLN A 89 -2.01 -6.97 -9.61
CA GLN A 89 -2.72 -7.84 -8.66
C GLN A 89 -1.75 -8.78 -7.92
N ALA A 90 -0.80 -9.39 -8.64
CA ALA A 90 0.21 -10.25 -8.02
C ALA A 90 1.12 -9.51 -7.03
N LEU A 91 1.41 -8.22 -7.28
CA LEU A 91 2.18 -7.39 -6.36
C LEU A 91 1.36 -7.01 -5.12
N GLU A 92 0.10 -6.60 -5.29
CA GLU A 92 -0.80 -6.26 -4.19
C GLU A 92 -1.07 -7.46 -3.27
N ASP A 93 -1.28 -8.64 -3.83
CA ASP A 93 -1.42 -9.89 -3.08
C ASP A 93 -0.15 -10.18 -2.28
N ARG A 94 1.03 -10.00 -2.90
CA ARG A 94 2.30 -10.22 -2.23
C ARG A 94 2.52 -9.22 -1.09
N ASP A 95 2.22 -7.94 -1.30
CA ASP A 95 2.38 -6.91 -0.29
C ASP A 95 1.41 -7.13 0.89
N THR A 96 0.19 -7.59 0.61
CA THR A 96 -0.76 -8.05 1.64
C THR A 96 -0.21 -9.20 2.47
N VAL A 97 0.39 -10.20 1.82
CA VAL A 97 1.03 -11.34 2.50
C VAL A 97 2.23 -10.89 3.34
N ILE A 98 3.05 -9.97 2.83
CA ILE A 98 4.19 -9.41 3.55
C ILE A 98 3.71 -8.68 4.81
N MET A 99 2.69 -7.82 4.69
CA MET A 99 2.12 -7.10 5.82
C MET A 99 1.58 -8.05 6.91
N GLN A 100 0.87 -9.12 6.52
CA GLN A 100 0.39 -10.14 7.46
C GLN A 100 1.54 -10.90 8.15
N LYS A 101 2.60 -11.20 7.42
CA LYS A 101 3.80 -11.84 7.96
C LYS A 101 4.51 -10.92 8.95
N ASP A 102 4.65 -9.63 8.64
CA ASP A 102 5.27 -8.65 9.52
C ASP A 102 4.49 -8.48 10.83
N ALA A 103 3.16 -8.42 10.76
CA ALA A 103 2.30 -8.39 11.95
C ALA A 103 2.49 -9.65 12.82
N THR A 104 2.59 -10.82 12.18
CA THR A 104 2.82 -12.09 12.87
C THR A 104 4.22 -12.13 13.52
N ILE A 105 5.25 -11.69 12.80
CA ILE A 105 6.63 -11.61 13.29
C ILE A 105 6.73 -10.65 14.48
N MET A 106 6.10 -9.46 14.40
CA MET A 106 6.05 -8.52 15.53
C MET A 106 5.40 -9.15 16.77
N THR A 107 4.28 -9.84 16.58
CA THR A 107 3.57 -10.53 17.67
C THR A 107 4.43 -11.65 18.28
N GLN A 108 5.13 -12.42 17.44
CA GLN A 108 6.04 -13.48 17.90
C GLN A 108 7.27 -12.92 18.63
N LYS A 109 7.86 -11.83 18.13
CA LYS A 109 8.98 -11.15 18.79
C LYS A 109 8.60 -10.68 20.20
N LYS A 110 7.43 -10.05 20.34
CA LYS A 110 6.92 -9.61 21.65
C LYS A 110 6.74 -10.80 22.61
N LYS A 111 6.15 -11.90 22.14
CA LYS A 111 6.01 -13.13 22.96
C LYS A 111 7.37 -13.73 23.35
N LEU A 112 8.36 -13.66 22.46
CA LEU A 112 9.71 -14.14 22.74
C LEU A 112 10.38 -13.28 23.81
N GLU A 113 10.28 -11.95 23.70
CA GLU A 113 10.80 -11.00 24.71
C GLU A 113 10.15 -11.22 26.09
N GLU A 114 8.83 -11.43 26.14
CA GLU A 114 8.11 -11.76 27.38
C GLU A 114 8.60 -13.10 27.99
N LYS A 115 8.87 -14.10 27.15
CA LYS A 115 9.44 -15.37 27.62
C LYS A 115 10.88 -15.23 28.11
N ASP A 116 11.72 -14.48 27.42
CA ASP A 116 13.11 -14.21 27.83
C ASP A 116 13.16 -13.45 29.17
N ALA A 117 12.29 -12.45 29.34
CA ALA A 117 12.17 -11.72 30.61
C ALA A 117 11.71 -12.64 31.76
N SER A 118 10.71 -13.49 31.51
CA SER A 118 10.23 -14.46 32.50
C SER A 118 11.30 -15.48 32.87
N LEU A 119 12.07 -15.95 31.89
CA LEU A 119 13.17 -16.88 32.09
C LEU A 119 14.30 -16.26 32.93
N ARG A 120 14.72 -15.03 32.62
CA ARG A 120 15.70 -14.27 33.42
C ARG A 120 15.24 -14.11 34.87
N ALA A 121 13.97 -13.76 35.08
CA ALA A 121 13.40 -13.61 36.41
C ALA A 121 13.44 -14.93 37.20
N ALA A 122 13.07 -16.06 36.58
CA ALA A 122 13.12 -17.38 37.19
C ALA A 122 14.56 -17.79 37.56
N VAL A 123 15.52 -17.59 36.65
CA VAL A 123 16.94 -17.86 36.90
C VAL A 123 17.46 -17.03 38.08
N LEU A 124 17.13 -15.73 38.13
CA LEU A 124 17.53 -14.86 39.23
C LEU A 124 16.95 -15.32 40.57
N ALA A 125 15.68 -15.72 40.60
CA ALA A 125 15.02 -16.21 41.82
C ALA A 125 15.68 -17.50 42.35
N LEU A 126 15.98 -18.45 41.47
CA LEU A 126 16.64 -19.71 41.84
C LEU A 126 18.10 -19.51 42.27
N SER A 127 18.80 -18.56 41.64
CA SER A 127 20.14 -18.16 42.07
C SER A 127 20.13 -17.54 43.47
N LYS A 128 19.15 -16.65 43.75
CA LYS A 128 18.96 -16.07 45.09
C LYS A 128 18.61 -17.11 46.16
N SER A 129 17.97 -18.23 45.79
CA SER A 129 17.74 -19.35 46.72
C SER A 129 18.95 -20.25 46.93
N GLY A 130 20.12 -19.89 46.36
CA GLY A 130 21.38 -20.62 46.56
C GLY A 130 21.60 -21.80 45.60
N MET A 131 20.78 -21.96 44.55
CA MET A 131 21.07 -22.96 43.52
C MET A 131 22.26 -22.51 42.66
N ASN A 132 23.15 -23.45 42.36
CA ASN A 132 24.24 -23.22 41.41
C ASN A 132 23.74 -23.28 39.95
N ALA A 133 24.53 -22.74 39.02
CA ALA A 133 24.18 -22.66 37.59
C ALA A 133 23.77 -24.00 36.98
N GLU A 134 24.45 -25.09 37.34
CA GLU A 134 24.19 -26.43 36.79
C GLU A 134 22.84 -26.99 37.25
N MET A 135 22.48 -26.77 38.51
CA MET A 135 21.17 -27.16 39.04
C MET A 135 20.04 -26.34 38.42
N ILE A 136 20.23 -25.04 38.19
CA ILE A 136 19.22 -24.18 37.57
C ILE A 136 18.98 -24.60 36.12
N ALA A 137 20.05 -24.84 35.34
CA ALA A 137 19.95 -25.29 33.94
C ALA A 137 19.20 -26.62 33.84
N LYS A 138 19.49 -27.58 34.73
CA LYS A 138 18.76 -28.86 34.83
C LYS A 138 17.29 -28.66 35.23
N THR A 139 17.01 -27.79 36.20
CA THR A 139 15.65 -27.55 36.73
C THR A 139 14.74 -26.88 35.70
N LEU A 140 15.27 -25.90 34.95
CA LEU A 140 14.52 -25.17 33.92
C LEU A 140 14.60 -25.84 32.54
N ASN A 141 15.27 -26.99 32.44
CA ASN A 141 15.52 -27.71 31.18
C ASN A 141 16.11 -26.83 30.07
N ILE A 142 17.08 -25.99 30.43
CA ILE A 142 17.75 -25.04 29.51
C ILE A 142 19.09 -25.65 29.10
N PRO A 143 19.42 -25.70 27.79
CA PRO A 143 20.76 -26.08 27.34
C PRO A 143 21.83 -25.16 27.95
N HIS A 144 22.91 -25.75 28.47
CA HIS A 144 24.00 -25.00 29.13
C HIS A 144 24.59 -23.82 28.30
N PRO A 145 24.67 -23.87 26.95
CA PRO A 145 25.10 -22.73 26.14
C PRO A 145 24.10 -21.55 26.16
N THR A 146 22.80 -21.84 26.20
CA THR A 146 21.73 -20.82 26.24
C THR A 146 21.63 -20.18 27.64
N PHE A 147 22.00 -20.91 28.68
CA PHE A 147 22.05 -20.38 30.05
C PHE A 147 23.07 -19.24 30.18
N ALA A 148 24.22 -19.33 29.50
CA ALA A 148 25.26 -18.30 29.54
C ALA A 148 24.85 -16.97 28.90
N SER A 149 23.88 -16.96 27.97
CA SER A 149 23.33 -15.74 27.34
C SER A 149 22.19 -15.09 28.13
N VAL A 150 21.71 -15.74 29.19
CA VAL A 150 20.65 -15.23 30.08
C VAL A 150 21.22 -14.36 31.20
N PHE A 151 22.52 -14.50 31.51
CA PHE A 151 23.33 -13.63 32.37
C PHE A 151 24.06 -12.58 31.55
#